data_AF-A0A533SGR2-F1
#
_entry.id   AF-A0A533SGR2-F1
#
_cell.length_a   1.000
_cell.length_b   1.000
_cell.length_c   1.000
_cell.angle_alpha   90.00
_cell.angle_beta   90.00
_cell.angle_gamma   90.00
#
_symmetry.space_group_name_H-M   'P 1'
#
loop_
_entity.id
_entity.type
_entity.pdbx_description
1 polymer ?
#
loop_
_entity_poly.entity_id
_entity_poly.type
_entity_poly.pdbx_seq_one_letter_code
_entity_poly.pdbx_strand_id
1 'polypeptide(L)'
;MYNSFGRRTLKNPRTRNLILGLSAILWPFLILMLYFIYHKPFGPELAGSVGAAFWRFLVGLVFIATAGAIGQRIAPLEDLPRLVRLSIQAALGLGAYALAILIVGMTIGVYAWLLALIPIAVGVLLRRSLLKWLRQATALRDLWRESDSFGRTIAVLCALLLLNALTVALAPPLKFDALVSHLALPQAYLDAGRIQYFPWHVMSGMPQNAEMLFTWAIAMGGLPAATVLGWWIGVLAVIGLLGYFSQKLNVRAAWVGTAALLAGFSLVMLTAWGYVDWLALLFGFCVLVLLDRWQRKLDLLSLLLAGAFTGLAVGTKYTSGVLALGAAVALAWHIWKRRIPWQA
;
A
#
# COMPACT_ATOMS: atom_id res chain seq x y z
N MET A 1 42.49 -25.15 -65.65
CA MET A 1 41.22 -24.46 -65.95
C MET A 1 40.81 -23.70 -64.70
N TYR A 2 40.81 -22.37 -64.79
CA TYR A 2 40.50 -21.42 -63.73
C TYR A 2 39.14 -21.71 -63.10
N ASN A 3 39.04 -21.70 -61.76
CA ASN A 3 37.77 -21.46 -61.08
C ASN A 3 37.98 -20.47 -59.92
N SER A 4 37.94 -19.19 -60.28
CA SER A 4 37.84 -18.05 -59.37
C SER A 4 36.43 -18.01 -58.79
N PHE A 5 36.16 -18.78 -57.74
CA PHE A 5 34.98 -18.53 -56.92
C PHE A 5 35.23 -17.32 -56.03
N GLY A 6 34.87 -16.15 -56.55
CA GLY A 6 34.83 -14.90 -55.82
C GLY A 6 34.02 -15.05 -54.54
N ARG A 7 34.70 -15.06 -53.39
CA ARG A 7 34.07 -14.77 -52.10
C ARG A 7 33.60 -13.31 -52.16
N ARG A 8 32.37 -13.09 -52.62
CA ARG A 8 31.62 -11.87 -52.32
C ARG A 8 31.37 -11.86 -50.81
N THR A 9 32.36 -11.38 -50.05
CA THR A 9 32.21 -11.01 -48.64
C THR A 9 31.30 -9.79 -48.57
N LEU A 10 30.00 -10.02 -48.68
CA LEU A 10 29.03 -8.98 -48.41
C LEU A 10 29.00 -8.71 -46.90
N LYS A 11 29.31 -7.44 -46.60
CA LYS A 11 28.91 -6.61 -45.46
C LYS A 11 29.96 -6.41 -44.37
N ASN A 12 30.32 -5.12 -44.27
CA ASN A 12 31.01 -4.45 -43.18
C ASN A 12 30.75 -5.17 -41.84
N PRO A 13 31.79 -5.58 -41.08
CA PRO A 13 31.65 -6.34 -39.84
C PRO A 13 30.73 -5.66 -38.82
N ARG A 14 30.64 -4.32 -38.84
CA ARG A 14 29.65 -3.58 -38.04
C ARG A 14 28.21 -3.90 -38.43
N THR A 15 27.91 -3.95 -39.73
CA THR A 15 26.57 -4.30 -40.25
C THR A 15 26.21 -5.75 -39.93
N ARG A 16 27.18 -6.68 -40.02
CA ARG A 16 26.96 -8.08 -39.65
C ARG A 16 26.63 -8.23 -38.16
N ASN A 17 27.40 -7.58 -37.29
CA ASN A 17 27.18 -7.62 -35.85
C ASN A 17 25.88 -6.92 -35.44
N LEU A 18 25.50 -5.83 -36.14
CA LEU A 18 24.21 -5.17 -35.95
C LEU A 18 23.04 -6.09 -36.32
N ILE A 19 23.12 -6.78 -37.46
CA ILE A 19 22.09 -7.73 -37.89
C ILE A 19 22.00 -8.91 -36.91
N LEU A 20 23.13 -9.46 -36.45
CA LEU A 20 23.14 -10.53 -35.45
C LEU A 20 22.57 -10.08 -34.11
N GLY A 21 22.91 -8.87 -33.65
CA GLY A 21 22.35 -8.29 -32.43
C GLY A 21 20.85 -8.05 -32.54
N LEU A 22 20.39 -7.45 -33.64
CA LEU A 22 18.97 -7.22 -33.89
C LEU A 22 18.19 -8.53 -34.03
N SER A 23 18.73 -9.54 -34.72
CA SER A 23 18.07 -10.84 -34.85
C SER A 23 18.02 -11.59 -33.52
N ALA A 24 19.07 -11.55 -32.69
CA ALA A 24 19.04 -12.11 -31.35
C ALA A 24 17.99 -11.41 -30.45
N ILE A 25 17.84 -10.09 -30.58
CA ILE A 25 16.83 -9.31 -29.83
C ILE A 25 15.42 -9.58 -30.36
N LEU A 26 15.22 -9.68 -31.67
CA LEU A 26 13.91 -9.86 -32.31
C LEU A 26 13.41 -11.30 -32.25
N TRP A 27 14.31 -12.28 -32.09
CA TRP A 27 13.98 -13.71 -32.09
C TRP A 27 12.97 -14.11 -31.00
N PRO A 28 13.11 -13.69 -29.72
CA PRO A 28 12.09 -13.93 -28.69
C PRO A 28 10.73 -13.29 -29.04
N PHE A 29 10.71 -12.09 -29.63
CA PHE A 29 9.47 -11.42 -30.02
C PHE A 29 8.79 -12.14 -31.19
N LEU A 30 9.55 -12.64 -32.15
CA LEU A 30 9.03 -13.45 -33.24
C LEU A 30 8.43 -14.77 -32.72
N ILE A 31 9.12 -15.45 -31.81
CA ILE A 31 8.60 -16.66 -31.15
C ILE A 31 7.30 -16.35 -30.40
N LEU A 32 7.25 -15.26 -29.64
CA LEU A 32 6.03 -14.81 -28.94
C LEU A 32 4.90 -14.47 -29.93
N MET A 33 5.20 -13.78 -31.03
CA MET A 33 4.22 -13.45 -32.06
C MET A 33 3.64 -14.72 -32.69
N LEU A 34 4.49 -15.67 -33.11
CA LEU A 34 4.08 -16.95 -33.67
C LEU A 34 3.28 -17.79 -32.67
N TYR A 35 3.66 -17.75 -31.38
CA TYR A 35 2.91 -18.38 -30.31
C TYR A 35 1.47 -17.84 -30.22
N PHE A 36 1.31 -16.51 -30.31
CA PHE A 36 0.01 -15.85 -30.26
C PHE A 36 -0.84 -15.96 -31.53
N ILE A 37 -0.27 -16.39 -32.66
CA ILE A 37 -1.05 -16.76 -33.87
C ILE A 37 -1.88 -18.01 -33.60
N TYR A 38 -1.32 -18.99 -32.87
CA TYR A 38 -2.02 -20.23 -32.52
C TYR A 38 -2.75 -20.15 -31.18
N HIS A 39 -2.18 -19.45 -30.20
CA HIS A 39 -2.78 -19.21 -28.89
C HIS A 39 -3.32 -17.78 -28.88
N LYS A 40 -4.54 -17.57 -29.38
CA LYS A 40 -5.14 -16.23 -29.46
C LYS A 40 -5.01 -15.55 -28.08
N PRO A 41 -4.25 -14.45 -27.95
CA PRO A 41 -3.98 -13.83 -26.64
C PRO A 41 -5.26 -13.30 -26.00
N PHE A 42 -6.23 -12.89 -26.82
CA PHE A 42 -7.46 -12.26 -26.37
C PHE A 42 -8.63 -13.25 -26.43
N GLY A 43 -8.76 -14.06 -25.38
CA GLY A 43 -9.94 -14.89 -25.13
C GLY A 43 -10.88 -14.27 -24.07
N PRO A 44 -12.13 -14.79 -23.94
CA PRO A 44 -13.05 -14.39 -22.87
C PRO A 44 -12.44 -14.56 -21.47
N GLU A 45 -11.59 -15.56 -21.27
CA GLU A 45 -10.88 -15.82 -20.01
C GLU A 45 -9.88 -14.71 -19.67
N LEU A 46 -9.13 -14.21 -20.65
CA LEU A 46 -8.25 -13.06 -20.44
C LEU A 46 -9.06 -11.81 -20.14
N ALA A 47 -10.15 -11.57 -20.88
CA ALA A 47 -11.03 -10.42 -20.64
C ALA A 47 -11.63 -10.47 -19.22
N GLY A 48 -12.07 -11.65 -18.77
CA GLY A 48 -12.54 -11.88 -17.40
C GLY A 48 -11.45 -11.63 -16.35
N SER A 49 -10.22 -12.09 -16.60
CA SER A 49 -9.08 -11.89 -15.70
C SER A 49 -8.68 -10.43 -15.59
N VAL A 50 -8.66 -9.70 -16.71
CA VAL A 50 -8.41 -8.24 -16.75
C VAL A 50 -9.53 -7.49 -16.04
N GLY A 51 -10.79 -7.87 -16.26
CA GLY A 51 -11.94 -7.29 -15.57
C GLY A 51 -11.87 -7.50 -14.06
N ALA A 52 -11.54 -8.71 -13.60
CA ALA A 52 -11.35 -9.01 -12.18
C ALA A 52 -10.17 -8.24 -11.58
N ALA A 53 -9.05 -8.12 -12.30
CA ALA A 53 -7.90 -7.33 -11.87
C ALA A 53 -8.26 -5.85 -11.69
N PHE A 54 -8.97 -5.27 -12.67
CA PHE A 54 -9.46 -3.90 -12.61
C PHE A 54 -10.44 -3.70 -11.45
N TRP A 55 -11.38 -4.63 -11.25
CA TRP A 55 -12.31 -4.61 -10.13
C TRP A 55 -11.59 -4.59 -8.78
N ARG A 56 -10.61 -5.48 -8.57
CA ARG A 56 -9.81 -5.56 -7.33
C ARG A 56 -9.04 -4.26 -7.06
N PHE A 57 -8.47 -3.66 -8.10
CA PHE A 57 -7.82 -2.36 -7.99
C PHE A 57 -8.79 -1.26 -7.56
N LEU A 58 -9.97 -1.20 -8.19
CA LEU A 58 -11.02 -0.24 -7.86
C LEU A 58 -11.56 -0.43 -6.44
N VAL A 59 -11.80 -1.68 -6.01
CA VAL A 59 -12.26 -2.02 -4.66
C VAL A 59 -11.29 -1.47 -3.62
N GLY A 60 -9.98 -1.71 -3.79
CA GLY A 60 -8.96 -1.16 -2.92
C GLY A 60 -8.93 0.37 -2.92
N LEU A 61 -9.03 1.00 -4.10
CA LEU A 61 -9.07 2.46 -4.24
C LEU A 61 -10.28 3.08 -3.52
N VAL A 62 -11.47 2.53 -3.73
CA VAL A 62 -12.70 3.00 -3.09
C VAL A 62 -12.57 2.89 -1.58
N PHE A 63 -12.08 1.76 -1.08
CA PHE A 63 -11.91 1.54 0.36
C PHE A 63 -10.91 2.51 1.00
N ILE A 64 -9.77 2.75 0.34
CA ILE A 64 -8.81 3.77 0.79
C ILE A 64 -9.43 5.16 0.76
N ALA A 65 -10.16 5.52 -0.30
CA ALA A 65 -10.73 6.85 -0.44
C ALA A 65 -11.79 7.12 0.63
N THR A 66 -12.65 6.15 0.93
CA THR A 66 -13.64 6.25 2.00
C THR A 66 -13.00 6.23 3.39
N ALA A 67 -11.90 5.47 3.58
CA ALA A 67 -11.09 5.55 4.80
C ALA A 67 -10.53 6.97 4.98
N GLY A 68 -9.97 7.55 3.92
CA GLY A 68 -9.52 8.93 3.88
C GLY A 68 -10.62 9.94 4.24
N ALA A 69 -11.85 9.72 3.75
CA ALA A 69 -13.01 10.55 4.07
C ALA A 69 -13.38 10.50 5.56
N ILE A 70 -13.33 9.31 6.17
CA ILE A 70 -13.53 9.13 7.62
C ILE A 70 -12.46 9.89 8.39
N GLY A 71 -11.18 9.67 8.08
CA GLY A 71 -10.09 10.37 8.78
C GLY A 71 -10.14 11.88 8.60
N GLN A 72 -10.48 12.38 7.40
CA GLN A 72 -10.66 13.82 7.15
C GLN A 72 -11.81 14.41 7.98
N ARG A 73 -12.84 13.62 8.30
CA ARG A 73 -13.96 14.04 9.16
C ARG A 73 -13.62 14.00 10.65
N ILE A 74 -12.81 13.03 11.08
CA ILE A 74 -12.40 12.86 12.49
C ILE A 74 -11.27 13.85 12.85
N ALA A 75 -10.23 13.91 12.02
CA ALA A 75 -9.03 14.70 12.27
C ALA A 75 -8.59 15.45 10.99
N PRO A 76 -9.12 16.68 10.76
CA PRO A 76 -8.76 17.48 9.59
C PRO A 76 -7.28 17.84 9.50
N LEU A 77 -6.62 18.06 10.65
CA LEU A 77 -5.17 18.31 10.79
C LEU A 77 -4.63 19.33 9.79
N GLU A 78 -5.34 20.44 9.58
CA GLU A 78 -5.09 21.37 8.46
C GLU A 78 -3.70 22.00 8.47
N ASP A 79 -3.07 22.03 9.64
CA ASP A 79 -1.71 22.51 9.85
C ASP A 79 -0.60 21.59 9.30
N LEU A 80 -0.91 20.34 8.97
CA LEU A 80 0.04 19.41 8.40
C LEU A 80 0.10 19.51 6.85
N PRO A 81 1.24 19.16 6.23
CA PRO A 81 1.37 19.12 4.77
C PRO A 81 0.32 18.21 4.11
N ARG A 82 -0.12 18.57 2.90
CA ARG A 82 -1.21 17.87 2.17
C ARG A 82 -0.99 16.36 2.05
N LEU A 83 0.21 15.92 1.64
CA LEU A 83 0.52 14.50 1.48
C LEU A 83 0.61 13.74 2.81
N VAL A 84 1.04 14.42 3.88
CA VAL A 84 1.06 13.85 5.24
C VAL A 84 -0.36 13.64 5.76
N ARG A 85 -1.23 14.64 5.58
CA ARG A 85 -2.66 14.54 5.92
C ARG A 85 -3.35 13.43 5.14
N LEU A 86 -3.09 13.31 3.83
CA LEU A 86 -3.63 12.27 2.98
C LEU A 86 -3.42 10.89 3.61
N SER A 87 -2.19 10.58 4.02
CA SER A 87 -1.81 9.30 4.62
C SER A 87 -2.36 9.12 6.04
N ILE A 88 -2.24 10.12 6.92
CA ILE A 88 -2.74 10.01 8.32
C ILE A 88 -4.26 9.84 8.34
N GLN A 89 -4.98 10.56 7.50
CA GLN A 89 -6.44 10.47 7.43
C GLN A 89 -6.88 9.12 6.88
N ALA A 90 -6.23 8.60 5.83
CA ALA A 90 -6.52 7.25 5.36
C ALA A 90 -6.19 6.20 6.43
N ALA A 91 -5.06 6.32 7.11
CA ALA A 91 -4.69 5.43 8.21
C ALA A 91 -5.73 5.45 9.34
N LEU A 92 -6.21 6.63 9.75
CA LEU A 92 -7.23 6.76 10.77
C LEU A 92 -8.54 6.08 10.37
N GLY A 93 -8.94 6.24 9.11
CA GLY A 93 -10.11 5.56 8.56
C GLY A 93 -9.93 4.05 8.43
N LEU A 94 -8.73 3.57 8.10
CA LEU A 94 -8.41 2.13 8.07
C LEU A 94 -8.52 1.52 9.47
N GLY A 95 -8.02 2.22 10.49
CA GLY A 95 -8.22 1.81 11.88
C GLY A 95 -9.70 1.77 12.26
N ALA A 96 -10.48 2.79 11.88
CA ALA A 96 -11.92 2.81 12.11
C ALA A 96 -12.64 1.66 11.39
N TYR A 97 -12.25 1.36 10.14
CA TYR A 97 -12.79 0.22 9.40
C TYR A 97 -12.47 -1.10 10.07
N ALA A 98 -11.23 -1.33 10.51
CA ALA A 98 -10.84 -2.57 11.17
C ALA A 98 -11.74 -2.84 12.39
N LEU A 99 -11.93 -1.83 13.24
CA LEU A 99 -12.80 -1.92 14.42
C LEU A 99 -14.28 -2.08 14.06
N ALA A 100 -14.77 -1.36 13.05
CA ALA A 100 -16.16 -1.48 12.60
C ALA A 100 -16.47 -2.87 12.03
N ILE A 101 -15.59 -3.40 11.19
CA ILE A 101 -15.72 -4.75 10.61
C ILE A 101 -15.68 -5.80 11.71
N LEU A 102 -14.79 -5.65 12.71
CA LEU A 102 -14.75 -6.52 13.87
C LEU A 102 -16.08 -6.54 14.62
N ILE A 103 -16.61 -5.37 14.98
CA ILE A 103 -17.87 -5.24 15.74
C ILE A 103 -19.04 -5.81 14.93
N VAL A 104 -19.18 -5.43 13.66
CA VAL A 104 -20.26 -5.90 12.79
C VAL A 104 -20.16 -7.41 12.57
N GLY A 105 -18.96 -7.92 12.29
CA GLY A 105 -18.76 -9.34 11.99
C GLY A 105 -18.88 -10.25 13.21
N MET A 106 -18.62 -9.75 14.42
CA MET A 106 -18.86 -10.49 15.66
C MET A 106 -20.34 -10.51 16.08
N THR A 107 -21.11 -9.47 15.73
CA THR A 107 -22.50 -9.28 16.19
C THR A 107 -23.54 -9.69 15.15
N ILE A 108 -23.46 -9.14 13.94
CA ILE A 108 -24.43 -9.35 12.86
C ILE A 108 -23.95 -10.46 11.91
N GLY A 109 -22.63 -10.53 11.67
CA GLY A 109 -22.01 -11.49 10.75
C GLY A 109 -21.25 -10.82 9.60
N VAL A 110 -20.54 -11.61 8.80
CA VAL A 110 -19.71 -11.15 7.68
C VAL A 110 -20.28 -11.58 6.34
N TYR A 111 -21.30 -10.88 5.88
CA TYR A 111 -21.89 -11.08 4.56
C TYR A 111 -21.36 -10.04 3.57
N ALA A 112 -21.03 -10.46 2.35
CA ALA A 112 -20.47 -9.57 1.34
C ALA A 112 -21.34 -8.32 1.09
N TRP A 113 -22.67 -8.50 0.96
CA TRP A 113 -23.59 -7.38 0.77
C TRP A 113 -23.57 -6.39 1.94
N LEU A 114 -23.51 -6.88 3.19
CA LEU A 114 -23.48 -6.06 4.39
C LEU A 114 -22.17 -5.27 4.47
N LEU A 115 -21.05 -5.93 4.21
CA LEU A 115 -19.73 -5.31 4.17
C LEU A 115 -19.59 -4.27 3.05
N ALA A 116 -20.27 -4.48 1.91
CA ALA A 116 -20.31 -3.52 0.81
C ALA A 116 -21.07 -2.23 1.17
N LEU A 117 -22.09 -2.30 2.04
CA LEU A 117 -22.87 -1.13 2.46
C LEU A 117 -22.03 -0.10 3.22
N ILE A 118 -21.00 -0.52 3.96
CA ILE A 118 -20.21 0.37 4.81
C ILE A 118 -19.48 1.45 3.98
N PRO A 119 -18.62 1.13 2.99
CA PRO A 119 -17.98 2.16 2.16
C PRO A 119 -18.98 2.93 1.28
N ILE A 120 -20.09 2.32 0.85
CA ILE A 120 -21.13 3.03 0.09
C ILE A 120 -21.76 4.12 0.97
N ALA A 121 -22.20 3.77 2.18
CA ALA A 121 -22.78 4.71 3.13
C ALA A 121 -21.78 5.82 3.49
N VAL A 122 -20.52 5.48 3.75
CA VAL A 122 -19.46 6.46 4.02
C VAL A 122 -19.26 7.40 2.82
N GLY A 123 -19.20 6.87 1.59
CA GLY A 123 -19.02 7.66 0.38
C GLY A 123 -20.16 8.66 0.16
N VAL A 124 -21.40 8.26 0.44
CA VAL A 124 -22.60 9.12 0.32
C VAL A 124 -22.64 10.16 1.45
N LEU A 125 -22.54 9.71 2.70
CA LEU A 125 -22.68 10.57 3.89
C LEU A 125 -21.51 11.54 4.04
N LEU A 126 -20.29 11.11 3.72
CA LEU A 126 -19.07 11.90 3.84
C LEU A 126 -18.56 12.41 2.48
N ARG A 127 -19.43 12.57 1.48
CA ARG A 127 -19.04 13.03 0.11
C ARG A 127 -18.15 14.28 0.10
N ARG A 128 -18.41 15.24 0.98
CA ARG A 128 -17.62 16.48 1.07
C ARG A 128 -16.21 16.21 1.61
N SER A 129 -16.11 15.38 2.65
CA SER A 129 -14.82 14.96 3.21
C SER A 129 -14.03 14.12 2.22
N LEU A 130 -14.70 13.23 1.49
CA LEU A 130 -14.12 12.42 0.41
C LEU A 130 -13.50 13.31 -0.67
N LEU A 131 -14.26 14.27 -1.21
CA LEU A 131 -13.74 15.20 -2.22
C LEU A 131 -12.58 16.05 -1.69
N LYS A 132 -12.66 16.50 -0.42
CA LYS A 132 -11.57 17.26 0.22
C LYS A 132 -10.32 16.40 0.38
N TRP A 133 -10.46 15.13 0.77
CA TRP A 133 -9.36 14.18 0.91
C TRP A 133 -8.70 13.88 -0.45
N LEU A 134 -9.50 13.56 -1.48
CA LEU A 134 -9.01 13.28 -2.84
C LEU A 134 -8.23 14.47 -3.43
N ARG A 135 -8.68 15.71 -3.18
CA ARG A 135 -7.96 16.92 -3.62
C ARG A 135 -6.56 17.04 -3.03
N GLN A 136 -6.25 16.38 -1.90
CA GLN A 136 -4.90 16.43 -1.33
C GLN A 136 -3.88 15.70 -2.20
N ALA A 137 -4.31 14.71 -2.99
CA ALA A 137 -3.44 13.97 -3.90
C ALA A 137 -2.84 14.85 -5.02
N THR A 138 -3.43 16.03 -5.30
CA THR A 138 -2.85 16.98 -6.27
C THR A 138 -1.49 17.50 -5.83
N ALA A 139 -1.16 17.44 -4.52
CA ALA A 139 0.16 17.81 -4.02
C ALA A 139 1.28 16.88 -4.53
N LEU A 140 0.97 15.70 -5.07
CA LEU A 140 1.96 14.87 -5.78
C LEU A 140 2.47 15.57 -7.05
N ARG A 141 1.61 16.37 -7.71
CA ARG A 141 2.00 17.18 -8.87
C ARG A 141 2.96 18.29 -8.47
N ASP A 142 2.71 18.92 -7.32
CA ASP A 142 3.59 19.96 -6.77
C ASP A 142 4.97 19.36 -6.46
N LEU A 143 5.00 18.20 -5.77
CA LEU A 143 6.24 17.46 -5.50
C LEU A 143 7.00 17.09 -6.78
N TRP A 144 6.30 16.61 -7.82
CA TRP A 144 6.92 16.30 -9.11
C TRP A 144 7.54 17.53 -9.80
N ARG A 145 6.87 18.69 -9.72
CA ARG A 145 7.35 19.94 -10.29
C ARG A 145 8.61 20.44 -9.60
N GLU A 146 8.63 20.37 -8.26
CA GLU A 146 9.78 20.75 -7.43
C GLU A 146 10.96 19.78 -7.56
N SER A 147 10.73 18.56 -8.07
CA SER A 147 11.78 17.58 -8.28
C SER A 147 12.68 17.95 -9.46
N ASP A 148 14.00 17.86 -9.25
CA ASP A 148 15.01 17.94 -10.29
C ASP A 148 15.01 16.69 -11.20
N SER A 149 15.83 16.68 -12.24
CA SER A 149 15.90 15.54 -13.19
C SER A 149 16.25 14.23 -12.48
N PHE A 150 17.15 14.27 -11.50
CA PHE A 150 17.55 13.13 -10.69
C PHE A 150 16.38 12.61 -9.84
N GLY A 151 15.68 13.48 -9.10
CA GLY A 151 14.51 13.13 -8.31
C GLY A 151 13.39 12.55 -9.16
N ARG A 152 13.14 13.09 -10.36
CA ARG A 152 12.15 12.54 -11.30
C ARG A 152 12.52 11.14 -11.78
N THR A 153 13.79 10.88 -12.08
CA THR A 153 14.26 9.53 -12.44
C THR A 153 14.01 8.56 -11.30
N ILE A 154 14.37 8.93 -10.06
CA ILE A 154 14.08 8.11 -8.87
C ILE A 154 12.59 7.87 -8.71
N ALA A 155 11.76 8.90 -8.88
CA ALA A 155 10.31 8.80 -8.76
C ALA A 155 9.73 7.79 -9.77
N VAL A 156 10.21 7.81 -11.03
CA VAL A 156 9.82 6.83 -12.05
C VAL A 156 10.25 5.43 -11.65
N LEU A 157 11.49 5.25 -11.17
CA LEU A 157 11.97 3.93 -10.72
C LEU A 157 11.15 3.39 -9.54
N CYS A 158 10.83 4.24 -8.55
CA CYS A 158 9.97 3.87 -7.43
C CYS A 158 8.56 3.49 -7.90
N ALA A 159 8.00 4.24 -8.87
CA ALA A 159 6.71 3.92 -9.46
C ALA A 159 6.75 2.58 -10.20
N LEU A 160 7.80 2.28 -10.96
CA LEU A 160 7.97 1.00 -11.64
C LEU A 160 8.09 -0.17 -10.65
N LEU A 161 8.81 0.01 -9.53
CA LEU A 161 8.89 -1.00 -8.46
C LEU A 161 7.52 -1.28 -7.83
N LEU A 162 6.75 -0.22 -7.54
CA LEU A 162 5.39 -0.37 -7.02
C LEU A 162 4.45 -0.97 -8.05
N LEU A 163 4.56 -0.61 -9.33
CA LEU A 163 3.77 -1.22 -10.41
C LEU A 163 4.08 -2.71 -10.55
N ASN A 164 5.34 -3.10 -10.45
CA ASN A 164 5.73 -4.52 -10.41
C ASN A 164 5.18 -5.23 -9.16
N ALA A 165 5.16 -4.58 -8.00
CA ALA A 165 4.51 -5.13 -6.82
C ALA A 165 2.99 -5.29 -7.05
N LEU A 166 2.34 -4.36 -7.75
CA LEU A 166 0.91 -4.45 -8.08
C LEU A 166 0.61 -5.63 -9.01
N THR A 167 1.44 -5.91 -10.01
CA THR A 167 1.23 -7.08 -10.89
C THR A 167 1.29 -8.38 -10.10
N VAL A 168 2.20 -8.47 -9.12
CA VAL A 168 2.27 -9.61 -8.19
C VAL A 168 1.07 -9.65 -7.25
N ALA A 169 0.62 -8.50 -6.74
CA ALA A 169 -0.55 -8.42 -5.86
C ALA A 169 -1.84 -8.87 -6.56
N LEU A 170 -1.98 -8.59 -7.86
CA LEU A 170 -3.16 -8.97 -8.65
C LEU A 170 -3.19 -10.47 -8.98
N ALA A 171 -2.06 -11.16 -8.90
CA ALA A 171 -1.95 -12.59 -9.09
C ALA A 171 -2.47 -13.37 -7.86
N PRO A 172 -2.79 -14.67 -8.01
CA PRO A 172 -3.09 -15.52 -6.85
C PRO A 172 -1.97 -15.47 -5.80
N PRO A 173 -2.28 -15.25 -4.52
CA PRO A 173 -1.27 -15.21 -3.47
C PRO A 173 -0.67 -16.60 -3.24
N LEU A 174 0.66 -16.65 -3.13
CA LEU A 174 1.42 -17.90 -2.97
C LEU A 174 2.30 -17.91 -1.71
N LYS A 175 2.29 -16.83 -0.92
CA LYS A 175 3.20 -16.68 0.21
C LYS A 175 2.69 -17.43 1.43
N PHE A 176 3.58 -18.26 2.01
CA PHE A 176 3.25 -19.15 3.12
C PHE A 176 2.57 -18.42 4.28
N ASP A 177 3.17 -17.34 4.79
CA ASP A 177 2.61 -16.62 5.95
C ASP A 177 1.25 -15.99 5.65
N ALA A 178 1.05 -15.51 4.42
CA ALA A 178 -0.26 -15.00 3.99
C ALA A 178 -1.30 -16.13 3.93
N LEU A 179 -0.95 -17.28 3.35
CA LEU A 179 -1.86 -18.41 3.19
C LEU A 179 -2.12 -19.19 4.47
N VAL A 180 -1.24 -19.11 5.46
CA VAL A 180 -1.40 -19.76 6.76
C VAL A 180 -2.10 -18.85 7.76
N SER A 181 -1.89 -17.53 7.67
CA SER A 181 -2.31 -16.58 8.69
C SER A 181 -3.25 -15.53 8.10
N HIS A 182 -2.69 -14.61 7.31
CA HIS A 182 -3.31 -13.32 7.03
C HIS A 182 -4.46 -13.36 6.02
N LEU A 183 -4.56 -14.42 5.22
CA LEU A 183 -5.62 -14.59 4.21
C LEU A 183 -6.53 -15.78 4.53
N ALA A 184 -5.98 -16.85 5.10
CA ALA A 184 -6.78 -18.01 5.51
C ALA A 184 -7.76 -17.68 6.63
N LEU A 185 -7.34 -16.91 7.65
CA LEU A 185 -8.22 -16.56 8.75
C LEU A 185 -9.39 -15.66 8.30
N PRO A 186 -9.17 -14.59 7.52
CA PRO A 186 -10.25 -13.84 6.88
C PRO A 186 -11.19 -14.67 6.02
N GLN A 187 -10.67 -15.61 5.22
CA GLN A 187 -11.50 -16.52 4.43
C GLN A 187 -12.36 -17.40 5.34
N ALA A 188 -11.79 -17.94 6.42
CA ALA A 188 -12.51 -18.75 7.38
C ALA A 188 -13.64 -17.97 8.08
N TYR A 189 -13.46 -16.66 8.32
CA TYR A 189 -14.55 -15.81 8.84
C TYR A 189 -15.70 -15.68 7.84
N LEU A 190 -15.40 -15.47 6.57
CA LEU A 190 -16.41 -15.40 5.51
C LEU A 190 -17.16 -16.73 5.36
N ASP A 191 -16.43 -17.85 5.37
CA ASP A 191 -17.01 -19.20 5.27
C ASP A 191 -17.90 -19.52 6.48
N ALA A 192 -17.50 -19.09 7.68
CA ALA A 192 -18.30 -19.23 8.90
C ALA A 192 -19.45 -18.21 9.00
N GLY A 193 -19.48 -17.18 8.15
CA GLY A 193 -20.43 -16.08 8.21
C GLY A 193 -20.31 -15.18 9.44
N ARG A 194 -19.28 -15.36 10.29
CA ARG A 194 -19.02 -14.54 11.48
C ARG A 194 -17.55 -14.48 11.84
N ILE A 195 -17.16 -13.40 12.52
CA ILE A 195 -15.85 -13.32 13.16
C ILE A 195 -15.94 -13.99 14.53
N GLN A 196 -15.10 -15.00 14.75
CA GLN A 196 -15.09 -15.77 15.99
C GLN A 196 -13.70 -16.34 16.29
N TYR A 197 -13.51 -16.89 17.48
CA TYR A 197 -12.31 -17.64 17.79
C TYR A 197 -12.36 -19.04 17.13
N PHE A 198 -11.24 -19.48 16.58
CA PHE A 198 -11.08 -20.81 15.99
C PHE A 198 -10.02 -21.58 16.77
N PRO A 199 -10.40 -22.56 17.63
CA PRO A 199 -9.45 -23.29 18.47
C PRO A 199 -8.31 -24.00 17.71
N TRP A 200 -8.57 -24.41 16.47
CA TRP A 200 -7.60 -25.07 15.59
C TRP A 200 -6.71 -24.09 14.82
N HIS A 201 -6.96 -22.78 14.92
CA HIS A 201 -6.21 -21.76 14.19
C HIS A 201 -5.63 -20.73 15.16
N VAL A 202 -4.36 -20.91 15.54
CA VAL A 202 -3.67 -20.07 16.54
C VAL A 202 -3.76 -18.56 16.23
N MET A 203 -3.77 -18.19 14.94
CA MET A 203 -3.84 -16.79 14.53
C MET A 203 -5.18 -16.12 14.88
N SER A 204 -6.24 -16.89 15.18
CA SER A 204 -7.51 -16.33 15.66
C SER A 204 -7.46 -15.75 17.09
N GLY A 205 -6.36 -15.97 17.82
CA GLY A 205 -6.04 -15.29 19.09
C GLY A 205 -4.97 -14.21 18.97
N MET A 206 -4.44 -13.98 17.77
CA MET A 206 -3.42 -12.95 17.50
C MET A 206 -4.08 -11.61 17.15
N PRO A 207 -3.32 -10.49 17.04
CA PRO A 207 -3.87 -9.21 16.63
C PRO A 207 -4.47 -9.30 15.21
N GLN A 208 -5.59 -8.64 14.97
CA GLN A 208 -6.41 -8.87 13.76
C GLN A 208 -6.76 -7.62 12.96
N ASN A 209 -6.19 -6.46 13.25
CA ASN A 209 -6.60 -5.22 12.59
C ASN A 209 -6.46 -5.30 11.07
N ALA A 210 -5.38 -5.92 10.56
CA ALA A 210 -5.22 -6.13 9.13
C ALA A 210 -6.19 -7.18 8.57
N GLU A 211 -6.39 -8.27 9.31
CA GLU A 211 -7.26 -9.38 8.97
C GLU A 211 -8.71 -8.92 8.81
N MET A 212 -9.16 -7.94 9.59
CA MET A 212 -10.48 -7.31 9.41
C MET A 212 -10.59 -6.61 8.06
N LEU A 213 -9.56 -5.84 7.68
CA LEU A 213 -9.52 -5.15 6.38
C LEU A 213 -9.43 -6.15 5.22
N PHE A 214 -8.67 -7.23 5.40
CA PHE A 214 -8.55 -8.32 4.42
C PHE A 214 -9.84 -9.12 4.31
N THR A 215 -10.60 -9.33 5.40
CA THR A 215 -11.93 -9.96 5.38
C THR A 215 -12.87 -9.18 4.48
N TRP A 216 -12.88 -7.86 4.60
CA TRP A 216 -13.65 -7.00 3.70
C TRP A 216 -13.17 -7.12 2.25
N ALA A 217 -11.87 -7.03 2.00
CA ALA A 217 -11.33 -7.08 0.64
C ALA A 217 -11.63 -8.43 -0.05
N ILE A 218 -11.47 -9.54 0.66
CA ILE A 218 -11.74 -10.89 0.16
C ILE A 218 -13.22 -11.05 -0.19
N ALA A 219 -14.13 -10.55 0.65
CA ALA A 219 -15.55 -10.58 0.37
C ALA A 219 -15.92 -9.87 -0.95
N MET A 220 -15.15 -8.85 -1.33
CA MET A 220 -15.41 -8.02 -2.52
C MET A 220 -14.74 -8.55 -3.79
N GLY A 221 -13.57 -9.18 -3.71
CA GLY A 221 -12.80 -9.55 -4.90
C GLY A 221 -11.90 -10.79 -4.77
N GLY A 222 -12.12 -11.61 -3.74
CA GLY A 222 -11.33 -12.80 -3.42
C GLY A 222 -9.95 -12.48 -2.83
N LEU A 223 -9.14 -13.51 -2.62
CA LEU A 223 -7.80 -13.39 -1.99
C LEU A 223 -6.91 -12.29 -2.61
N PRO A 224 -6.82 -12.14 -3.95
CA PRO A 224 -5.99 -11.07 -4.54
C PRO A 224 -6.50 -9.65 -4.27
N ALA A 225 -7.75 -9.45 -3.83
CA ALA A 225 -8.20 -8.13 -3.41
C ALA A 225 -7.53 -7.68 -2.11
N ALA A 226 -7.26 -8.60 -1.17
CA ALA A 226 -6.57 -8.29 0.08
C ALA A 226 -5.10 -7.92 -0.15
N THR A 227 -4.40 -8.62 -1.03
CA THR A 227 -3.03 -8.28 -1.44
C THR A 227 -2.97 -6.92 -2.14
N VAL A 228 -3.94 -6.60 -3.02
CA VAL A 228 -4.07 -5.29 -3.66
C VAL A 228 -4.39 -4.18 -2.64
N LEU A 229 -5.20 -4.47 -1.61
CA LEU A 229 -5.42 -3.53 -0.52
C LEU A 229 -4.13 -3.28 0.28
N GLY A 230 -3.35 -4.33 0.56
CA GLY A 230 -2.01 -4.22 1.14
C GLY A 230 -1.09 -3.33 0.29
N TRP A 231 -1.17 -3.46 -1.03
CA TRP A 231 -0.40 -2.63 -1.97
C TRP A 231 -0.78 -1.15 -1.85
N TRP A 232 -2.08 -0.85 -1.83
CA TRP A 232 -2.59 0.51 -1.63
C TRP A 232 -2.15 1.11 -0.29
N ILE A 233 -2.15 0.32 0.78
CA ILE A 233 -1.65 0.74 2.10
C ILE A 233 -0.15 1.10 2.02
N GLY A 234 0.65 0.28 1.31
CA GLY A 234 2.06 0.58 1.04
C GLY A 234 2.25 1.89 0.28
N VAL A 235 1.46 2.12 -0.78
CA VAL A 235 1.47 3.37 -1.56
C VAL A 235 1.16 4.58 -0.66
N LEU A 236 0.14 4.48 0.20
CA LEU A 236 -0.19 5.55 1.15
C LEU A 236 0.95 5.86 2.12
N ALA A 237 1.62 4.82 2.64
CA ALA A 237 2.77 5.00 3.53
C ALA A 237 3.92 5.71 2.81
N VAL A 238 4.24 5.30 1.58
CA VAL A 238 5.27 5.95 0.75
C VAL A 238 4.93 7.41 0.47
N ILE A 239 3.68 7.72 0.09
CA ILE A 239 3.24 9.11 -0.15
C ILE A 239 3.39 9.96 1.11
N GLY A 240 3.03 9.41 2.27
CA GLY A 240 3.13 10.08 3.56
C GLY A 240 4.57 10.40 3.92
N LEU A 241 5.47 9.41 3.78
CA LEU A 241 6.90 9.56 4.01
C LEU A 241 7.51 10.61 3.07
N LEU A 242 7.22 10.53 1.78
CA LEU A 242 7.66 11.53 0.79
C LEU A 242 7.17 12.93 1.16
N GLY A 243 5.90 13.08 1.50
CA GLY A 243 5.30 14.34 1.93
C GLY A 243 5.94 14.92 3.19
N TYR A 244 6.25 14.07 4.16
CA TYR A 244 6.85 14.49 5.41
C TYR A 244 8.31 14.89 5.24
N PHE A 245 9.12 14.05 4.60
CA PHE A 245 10.55 14.31 4.44
C PHE A 245 10.87 15.38 3.40
N SER A 246 10.01 15.58 2.39
CA SER A 246 10.20 16.68 1.44
C SER A 246 10.12 18.04 2.13
N GLN A 247 9.22 18.17 3.10
CA GLN A 247 9.05 19.39 3.90
C GLN A 247 10.06 19.50 5.05
N LYS A 248 10.39 18.38 5.70
CA LYS A 248 11.29 18.38 6.86
C LYS A 248 12.77 18.49 6.47
N LEU A 249 13.14 17.98 5.30
CA LEU A 249 14.50 18.00 4.76
C LEU A 249 14.50 18.78 3.45
N ASN A 250 14.33 18.08 2.33
CA ASN A 250 14.14 18.65 1.00
C ASN A 250 13.63 17.55 0.05
N VAL A 251 13.13 17.95 -1.12
CA VAL A 251 12.53 17.04 -2.12
C VAL A 251 13.50 15.94 -2.57
N ARG A 252 14.78 16.28 -2.80
CA ARG A 252 15.78 15.31 -3.25
C ARG A 252 16.08 14.26 -2.18
N ALA A 253 16.27 14.67 -0.94
CA ALA A 253 16.48 13.78 0.19
C ALA A 253 15.26 12.86 0.43
N ALA A 254 14.04 13.36 0.24
CA ALA A 254 12.82 12.57 0.33
C ALA A 254 12.77 11.45 -0.72
N TRP A 255 13.12 11.76 -1.97
CA TRP A 255 13.23 10.76 -3.03
C TRP A 255 14.31 9.72 -2.76
N VAL A 256 15.51 10.16 -2.33
CA VAL A 256 16.61 9.25 -1.99
C VAL A 256 16.23 8.33 -0.83
N GLY A 257 15.61 8.86 0.24
CA GLY A 257 15.14 8.06 1.37
C GLY A 257 14.06 7.05 0.97
N THR A 258 13.15 7.46 0.08
CA THR A 258 12.11 6.57 -0.47
C THR A 258 12.72 5.48 -1.35
N ALA A 259 13.69 5.83 -2.18
CA ALA A 259 14.43 4.87 -2.98
C ALA A 259 15.19 3.88 -2.11
N ALA A 260 15.82 4.33 -1.03
CA ALA A 260 16.52 3.46 -0.09
C ALA A 260 15.56 2.45 0.56
N LEU A 261 14.35 2.89 0.93
CA LEU A 261 13.30 2.01 1.46
C LEU A 261 12.83 0.99 0.41
N LEU A 262 12.59 1.43 -0.82
CA LEU A 262 12.08 0.58 -1.91
C LEU A 262 13.18 -0.19 -2.65
N ALA A 263 14.47 0.07 -2.41
CA ALA A 263 15.54 -0.72 -3.00
C ALA A 263 15.62 -2.13 -2.38
N GLY A 264 15.11 -2.29 -1.15
CA GLY A 264 15.00 -3.60 -0.52
C GLY A 264 13.91 -4.44 -1.18
N PHE A 265 14.29 -5.52 -1.87
CA PHE A 265 13.36 -6.45 -2.50
C PHE A 265 12.23 -6.87 -1.56
N SER A 266 12.57 -7.30 -0.33
CA SER A 266 11.59 -7.73 0.66
C SER A 266 10.62 -6.60 1.01
N LEU A 267 11.09 -5.37 1.23
CA LEU A 267 10.23 -4.24 1.60
C LEU A 267 9.21 -3.90 0.51
N VAL A 268 9.64 -3.80 -0.76
CA VAL A 268 8.71 -3.56 -1.87
C VAL A 268 7.73 -4.71 -1.98
N MET A 269 8.22 -5.94 -1.98
CA MET A 269 7.38 -7.10 -2.24
C MET A 269 6.42 -7.42 -1.10
N LEU A 270 6.72 -7.00 0.14
CA LEU A 270 5.78 -7.06 1.27
C LEU A 270 4.49 -6.30 1.00
N THR A 271 4.50 -5.27 0.13
CA THR A 271 3.26 -4.59 -0.29
C THR A 271 2.32 -5.50 -1.08
N ALA A 272 2.85 -6.54 -1.74
CA ALA A 272 2.11 -7.41 -2.66
C ALA A 272 1.77 -8.78 -2.08
N TRP A 273 2.40 -9.17 -0.96
CA TRP A 273 2.33 -10.54 -0.45
C TRP A 273 1.10 -10.85 0.41
N GLY A 274 0.28 -9.84 0.73
CA GLY A 274 -0.83 -10.01 1.68
C GLY A 274 -0.36 -10.10 3.13
N TYR A 275 0.78 -9.48 3.43
CA TYR A 275 1.33 -9.39 4.78
C TYR A 275 0.86 -8.08 5.43
N VAL A 276 0.97 -8.02 6.76
CA VAL A 276 0.40 -6.93 7.56
C VAL A 276 1.40 -5.81 7.87
N ASP A 277 2.67 -5.99 7.52
CA ASP A 277 3.78 -5.14 7.93
C ASP A 277 3.66 -3.70 7.43
N TRP A 278 3.13 -3.48 6.23
CA TRP A 278 2.95 -2.12 5.69
C TRP A 278 1.83 -1.33 6.38
N LEU A 279 0.81 -2.01 6.93
CA LEU A 279 -0.20 -1.36 7.75
C LEU A 279 0.40 -0.92 9.09
N ALA A 280 1.19 -1.80 9.72
CA ALA A 280 1.93 -1.45 10.94
C ALA A 280 2.92 -0.30 10.69
N LEU A 281 3.62 -0.30 9.55
CA LEU A 281 4.52 0.79 9.14
C LEU A 281 3.76 2.09 8.95
N LEU A 282 2.60 2.08 8.28
CA LEU A 282 1.75 3.25 8.11
C LEU A 282 1.32 3.84 9.46
N PHE A 283 0.88 2.99 10.39
CA PHE A 283 0.52 3.44 11.75
C PHE A 283 1.73 3.98 12.51
N GLY A 284 2.89 3.33 12.43
CA GLY A 284 4.14 3.84 13.02
C GLY A 284 4.57 5.19 12.45
N PHE A 285 4.41 5.40 11.13
CA PHE A 285 4.61 6.70 10.49
C PHE A 285 3.67 7.76 11.07
N CYS A 286 2.39 7.43 11.27
CA CYS A 286 1.44 8.36 11.89
C CYS A 286 1.86 8.75 13.30
N VAL A 287 2.32 7.79 14.13
CA VAL A 287 2.86 8.05 15.47
C VAL A 287 4.04 9.02 15.39
N LEU A 288 4.99 8.79 14.49
CA LEU A 288 6.16 9.66 14.31
C LEU A 288 5.75 11.10 13.99
N VAL A 289 4.85 11.29 13.03
CA VAL A 289 4.40 12.63 12.63
C VAL A 289 3.64 13.33 13.76
N LEU A 290 2.77 12.61 14.46
CA LEU A 290 1.94 13.17 15.53
C LEU A 290 2.78 13.55 16.75
N LEU A 291 3.82 12.77 17.09
CA LEU A 291 4.76 13.16 18.13
C LEU A 291 5.60 14.39 17.72
N ASP A 292 6.03 14.48 16.47
CA ASP A 292 6.72 15.68 15.94
C ASP A 292 5.81 16.91 15.91
N ARG A 293 4.51 16.73 15.66
CA ARG A 293 3.49 17.78 15.77
C ARG A 293 3.27 18.20 17.21
N TRP A 294 3.11 17.23 18.13
CA TRP A 294 2.98 17.47 19.55
C TRP A 294 4.17 18.25 20.11
N GLN A 295 5.39 17.90 19.73
CA GLN A 295 6.58 18.65 20.19
C GLN A 295 6.57 20.13 19.78
N ARG A 296 5.88 20.48 18.69
CA ARG A 296 5.76 21.87 18.23
C ARG A 296 4.56 22.58 18.86
N LYS A 297 3.45 21.88 19.11
CA LYS A 297 2.17 22.49 19.54
C LYS A 297 1.76 22.21 20.99
N LEU A 298 2.34 21.19 21.60
CA LEU A 298 1.98 20.64 22.92
C LEU A 298 0.48 20.32 23.05
N ASP A 299 -0.17 19.90 21.96
CA ASP A 299 -1.62 19.66 21.95
C ASP A 299 -2.00 18.20 22.32
N LEU A 300 -3.07 18.06 23.11
CA LEU A 300 -3.58 16.76 23.56
C LEU A 300 -4.03 15.86 22.38
N LEU A 301 -4.61 16.44 21.33
CA LEU A 301 -5.10 15.68 20.18
C LEU A 301 -3.97 14.88 19.52
N SER A 302 -2.78 15.46 19.37
CA SER A 302 -1.61 14.77 18.84
C SER A 302 -1.22 13.55 19.69
N LEU A 303 -1.25 13.68 21.02
CA LEU A 303 -0.95 12.56 21.93
C LEU A 303 -2.02 11.46 21.88
N LEU A 304 -3.30 11.83 21.87
CA LEU A 304 -4.41 10.88 21.78
C LEU A 304 -4.36 10.10 20.46
N LEU A 305 -4.14 10.78 19.35
CA LEU A 305 -4.02 10.12 18.04
C LEU A 305 -2.74 9.27 17.96
N ALA A 306 -1.62 9.71 18.53
CA ALA A 306 -0.40 8.91 18.58
C ALA A 306 -0.60 7.63 19.42
N GLY A 307 -1.30 7.72 20.56
CA GLY A 307 -1.70 6.57 21.36
C GLY A 307 -2.63 5.62 20.61
N ALA A 308 -3.64 6.16 19.92
CA ALA A 308 -4.55 5.37 19.10
C ALA A 308 -3.82 4.63 17.97
N PHE A 309 -2.94 5.31 17.22
CA PHE A 309 -2.13 4.65 16.18
C PHE A 309 -1.15 3.62 16.73
N THR A 310 -0.59 3.87 17.92
CA THR A 310 0.24 2.87 18.62
C THR A 310 -0.58 1.62 18.93
N GLY A 311 -1.77 1.78 19.51
CA GLY A 311 -2.70 0.66 19.77
C GLY A 311 -3.12 -0.06 18.49
N LEU A 312 -3.41 0.69 17.42
CA LEU A 312 -3.74 0.12 16.11
C LEU A 312 -2.56 -0.67 15.52
N ALA A 313 -1.32 -0.20 15.68
CA ALA A 313 -0.12 -0.91 15.23
C ALA A 313 0.10 -2.21 16.01
N VAL A 314 -0.02 -2.18 17.34
CA VAL A 314 0.04 -3.38 18.19
C VAL A 314 -1.08 -4.35 17.83
N GLY A 315 -2.28 -3.82 17.58
CA GLY A 315 -3.45 -4.56 17.11
C GLY A 315 -3.32 -5.13 15.69
N THR A 316 -2.28 -4.77 14.95
CA THR A 316 -1.90 -5.37 13.66
C THR A 316 -0.83 -6.45 13.84
N LYS A 317 0.16 -6.22 14.70
CA LYS A 317 1.25 -7.17 14.96
C LYS A 317 1.88 -6.88 16.32
N TYR A 318 2.03 -7.89 17.17
CA TYR A 318 2.61 -7.67 18.51
C TYR A 318 4.04 -7.12 18.50
N THR A 319 4.83 -7.42 17.46
CA THR A 319 6.18 -6.87 17.29
C THR A 319 6.18 -5.35 17.15
N SER A 320 5.05 -4.74 16.77
CA SER A 320 4.86 -3.29 16.78
C SER A 320 4.78 -2.70 18.19
N GLY A 321 4.77 -3.51 19.25
CA GLY A 321 4.93 -3.06 20.63
C GLY A 321 6.23 -2.28 20.86
N VAL A 322 7.27 -2.52 20.05
CA VAL A 322 8.50 -1.70 20.05
C VAL A 322 8.21 -0.23 19.73
N LEU A 323 7.20 0.06 18.89
CA LEU A 323 6.77 1.43 18.62
C LEU A 323 6.20 2.10 19.88
N ALA A 324 5.46 1.36 20.71
CA ALA A 324 4.91 1.89 21.96
C ALA A 324 6.03 2.27 22.94
N LEU A 325 7.04 1.40 23.08
CA LEU A 325 8.22 1.68 23.90
C LEU A 325 8.99 2.89 23.36
N GLY A 326 9.25 2.93 22.05
CA GLY A 326 9.94 4.06 21.42
C GLY A 326 9.20 5.39 21.58
N ALA A 327 7.87 5.38 21.40
CA ALA A 327 7.02 6.54 21.59
C ALA A 327 7.03 7.02 23.06
N ALA A 328 6.93 6.11 24.02
CA ALA A 328 6.96 6.42 25.44
C ALA A 328 8.32 7.01 25.87
N VAL A 329 9.43 6.42 25.42
CA VAL A 329 10.78 6.94 25.68
C VAL A 329 10.95 8.32 25.05
N ALA A 330 10.53 8.51 23.81
CA ALA A 330 10.58 9.81 23.15
C ALA A 330 9.75 10.85 23.91
N LEU A 331 8.55 10.51 24.35
CA LEU A 331 7.69 11.39 25.15
C LEU A 331 8.35 11.78 26.47
N ALA A 332 8.82 10.80 27.25
CA ALA A 332 9.49 11.02 28.53
C ALA A 332 10.74 11.91 28.39
N TRP A 333 11.56 11.64 27.37
CA TRP A 333 12.74 12.45 27.07
C TRP A 333 12.39 13.91 26.77
N HIS A 334 11.33 14.15 25.99
CA HIS A 334 10.92 15.50 25.61
C HIS A 334 10.31 16.28 26.78
N ILE A 335 9.52 15.61 27.63
CA ILE A 335 8.99 16.19 28.86
C ILE A 335 10.14 16.58 29.79
N TRP A 336 11.08 15.67 30.02
CA TRP A 336 12.26 15.90 30.87
C TRP A 336 13.10 17.08 30.37
N LYS A 337 13.46 17.09 29.08
CA LYS A 337 14.31 18.14 28.48
C LYS A 337 13.66 19.53 28.56
N ARG A 338 12.35 19.63 28.42
CA ARG A 338 11.65 20.92 28.35
C ARG A 338 11.14 21.46 29.70
N ARG A 339 11.34 20.73 30.81
CA ARG A 339 10.75 21.05 32.12
C ARG A 339 9.27 21.44 32.02
N ILE A 340 8.51 20.81 31.12
CA ILE A 340 7.09 21.13 30.96
C ILE A 340 6.41 20.70 32.26
N PRO A 341 5.84 21.62 33.06
CA PRO A 341 5.06 21.21 34.22
C PRO A 341 3.86 20.41 33.67
N TRP A 342 3.71 19.17 34.16
CA TRP A 342 2.54 18.36 33.88
C TRP A 342 1.32 19.13 34.38
N GLN A 343 0.51 19.67 33.46
CA GLN A 343 -0.82 20.16 33.77
C GLN A 343 -1.76 18.96 33.65
N ALA A 344 -2.00 18.33 34.79
CA ALA A 344 -2.96 17.25 34.93
C ALA A 344 -4.40 17.77 34.79
#